data_AF-E4ZCP6-F1
#
_entry.id   AF-E4ZCP6-F1
#
_cell.length_a   1.000
_cell.length_b   1.000
_cell.length_c   1.000
_cell.angle_alpha   90.00
_cell.angle_beta   90.00
_cell.angle_gamma   90.00
#
_symmetry.space_group_name_H-M   'P 1'
#
loop_
_entity.id
_entity.type
_entity.pdbx_description
1 polymer ?
#
loop_
_entity_poly.entity_id
_entity_poly.type
_entity_poly.pdbx_seq_one_letter_code
_entity_poly.pdbx_strand_id
1 'polypeptide(L)'
;MQRLGVPNNAYGHNLLTEHFTSVAQNNSNIVRTFSTQYGNFEVRESLFASPSGKFVKFETTYQVLPNGTRVFNTVIPKGGQ
;
A
#
# COMPACT_ATOMS: atom_id res chain seq x y z
N MET A 1 -3.37 9.32 9.19
CA MET A 1 -3.73 8.10 9.93
C MET A 1 -4.72 8.31 11.06
N GLN A 2 -4.68 9.43 11.80
CA GLN A 2 -5.62 9.74 12.90
C GLN A 2 -7.11 9.54 12.52
N ARG A 3 -7.54 10.04 11.34
CA ARG A 3 -8.91 9.83 10.82
C ARG A 3 -9.30 8.36 10.68
N LEU A 4 -8.33 7.51 10.36
CA LEU A 4 -8.51 6.07 10.17
C LEU A 4 -8.45 5.31 11.51
N GLY A 5 -8.19 5.99 12.63
CA GLY A 5 -8.05 5.34 13.93
C GLY A 5 -6.86 4.38 14.00
N VAL A 6 -5.87 4.54 13.12
CA VAL A 6 -4.64 3.72 13.15
C VAL A 6 -3.63 4.39 14.08
N PRO A 7 -3.35 3.81 15.27
CA PRO A 7 -2.41 4.39 16.23
C PRO A 7 -0.96 4.23 15.77
N ASN A 8 -0.07 5.10 16.26
CA ASN A 8 1.36 4.95 16.04
C ASN A 8 1.99 4.05 17.11
N ASN A 9 1.69 2.75 17.04
CA ASN A 9 2.24 1.72 17.91
C ASN A 9 2.33 0.38 17.15
N ALA A 10 2.81 -0.67 17.82
CA ALA A 10 2.98 -1.98 17.21
C ALA A 10 1.70 -2.52 16.54
N TYR A 11 0.52 -2.31 17.16
CA TYR A 11 -0.75 -2.74 16.57
C TYR A 11 -1.02 -2.03 15.23
N GLY A 12 -0.89 -0.70 15.20
CA GLY A 12 -1.11 0.07 13.96
C GLY A 12 -0.07 -0.24 12.88
N HIS A 13 1.18 -0.47 13.26
CA HIS A 13 2.24 -0.87 12.33
C HIS A 13 1.97 -2.24 11.72
N ASN A 14 1.58 -3.22 12.54
CA ASN A 14 1.24 -4.57 12.06
C ASN A 14 0.06 -4.55 11.10
N LEU A 15 -1.00 -3.82 11.46
CA LEU A 15 -2.20 -3.72 10.64
C LEU A 15 -1.91 -3.11 9.24
N LEU A 16 -1.02 -2.13 9.15
CA LEU A 16 -0.59 -1.59 7.85
C LEU A 16 0.35 -2.55 7.11
N THR A 17 1.24 -3.22 7.83
CA THR A 17 2.19 -4.19 7.26
C THR A 17 1.45 -5.36 6.63
N GLU A 18 0.47 -5.94 7.33
CA GLU A 18 -0.37 -7.02 6.84
C GLU A 18 -1.14 -6.58 5.60
N HIS A 19 -1.77 -5.40 5.64
CA HIS A 19 -2.51 -4.85 4.50
C HIS A 19 -1.60 -4.70 3.27
N PHE A 20 -0.47 -4.00 3.39
CA PHE A 20 0.42 -3.76 2.25
C PHE A 20 1.15 -5.01 1.77
N THR A 21 1.37 -6.01 2.62
CA THR A 21 1.91 -7.31 2.21
C THR A 21 0.89 -8.06 1.35
N SER A 22 -0.37 -8.09 1.77
CA SER A 22 -1.45 -8.71 0.99
C SER A 22 -1.64 -8.02 -0.37
N VAL A 23 -1.61 -6.68 -0.40
CA VAL A 23 -1.72 -5.88 -1.63
C VAL A 23 -0.61 -6.22 -2.64
N ALA A 24 0.62 -6.42 -2.17
CA ALA A 24 1.75 -6.76 -3.03
C ALA A 24 1.63 -8.14 -3.70
N GLN A 25 0.87 -9.06 -3.12
CA GLN A 25 0.69 -10.43 -3.62
C GLN A 25 -0.42 -10.54 -4.68
N ASN A 26 -1.32 -9.56 -4.78
CA ASN A 26 -2.47 -9.62 -5.69
C ASN A 26 -2.20 -8.92 -7.03
N ASN A 27 -1.92 -9.65 -8.11
CA ASN A 27 -1.64 -9.04 -9.41
C ASN A 27 -2.83 -8.33 -10.09
N SER A 28 -4.08 -8.57 -9.67
CA SER A 28 -5.25 -7.91 -10.27
C SER A 28 -5.39 -6.44 -9.88
N ASN A 29 -4.58 -5.96 -8.94
CA ASN A 29 -4.67 -4.60 -8.40
C ASN A 29 -3.60 -3.65 -8.95
N ILE A 30 -2.78 -4.10 -9.90
CA ILE A 30 -1.78 -3.27 -10.56
C ILE A 30 -2.50 -2.31 -11.51
N VAL A 31 -2.36 -1.00 -11.25
CA VAL A 31 -2.98 0.04 -12.08
C VAL A 31 -1.99 0.72 -13.02
N ARG A 32 -0.69 0.63 -12.72
CA ARG A 32 0.39 1.18 -13.56
C ARG A 32 1.71 0.47 -13.28
N THR A 33 2.51 0.26 -14.32
CA THR A 33 3.92 -0.13 -14.20
C THR A 33 4.81 0.92 -14.85
N PHE A 34 6.01 1.13 -14.32
CA PHE A 34 6.99 2.03 -14.92
C PHE A 34 8.42 1.62 -14.55
N SER A 35 9.37 1.97 -15.41
CA SER A 35 10.79 1.72 -15.21
C SER A 35 11.55 3.04 -15.21
N THR A 36 12.57 3.13 -14.37
CA THR A 36 13.54 4.22 -14.36
C THR A 36 14.96 3.63 -14.43
N GLN A 37 15.98 4.48 -14.54
CA GLN A 37 17.37 4.03 -14.43
C GLN A 37 17.71 3.37 -13.07
N TYR A 38 16.85 3.50 -12.06
CA TYR A 38 17.05 2.95 -10.71
C TYR A 38 16.26 1.65 -10.46
N GLY A 39 15.39 1.23 -11.38
CA GLY A 39 14.65 -0.02 -11.24
C GLY A 39 13.24 0.02 -11.82
N ASN A 40 12.51 -1.07 -11.54
CA ASN A 40 11.13 -1.28 -11.98
C ASN A 40 10.16 -1.05 -10.83
N PHE A 41 9.01 -0.46 -11.14
CA PHE A 41 8.01 -0.09 -10.15
C PHE A 41 6.60 -0.46 -10.61
N GLU A 42 5.77 -0.80 -9.64
CA GLU A 42 4.35 -1.08 -9.80
C GLU A 42 3.56 -0.17 -8.87
N VAL A 43 2.52 0.47 -9.41
CA VAL A 43 1.51 1.17 -8.63
C VAL A 43 0.30 0.27 -8.50
N ARG A 44 -0.16 0.08 -7.28
CA ARG A 44 -1.27 -0.80 -6.92
C ARG A 44 -2.32 -0.05 -6.14
N GLU A 45 -3.59 -0.31 -6.42
CA GLU A 45 -4.70 0.24 -5.65
C GLU A 45 -5.27 -0.77 -4.66
N SER A 46 -5.69 -0.30 -3.49
CA SER A 46 -6.34 -1.16 -2.50
C SER A 46 -7.34 -0.37 -1.66
N LEU A 47 -8.39 -1.05 -1.21
CA LEU A 47 -9.33 -0.49 -0.23
C LEU A 47 -8.91 -0.96 1.17
N PHE A 48 -8.73 -0.03 2.09
CA PHE A 48 -8.37 -0.31 3.47
C PHE A 48 -9.55 0.03 4.40
N ALA A 49 -10.04 -0.99 5.11
CA ALA A 49 -11.04 -0.87 6.16
C ALA A 49 -10.32 -0.56 7.47
N SER A 50 -10.58 0.62 8.03
CA SER A 50 -9.81 1.12 9.16
C SER A 50 -10.49 0.88 10.51
N PRO A 51 -9.73 0.85 11.64
CA PRO A 51 -10.30 0.71 12.97
C PRO A 51 -11.36 1.75 13.34
N SER A 52 -11.35 2.93 12.71
CA SER A 52 -12.40 3.95 12.93
C SER A 52 -13.72 3.67 12.21
N GLY A 53 -13.85 2.55 11.50
CA GLY A 53 -15.01 2.21 10.66
C GLY A 53 -15.03 2.93 9.32
N LYS A 54 -14.04 3.80 9.04
CA LYS A 54 -13.90 4.48 7.75
C LYS A 54 -13.12 3.62 6.76
N PHE A 55 -13.38 3.83 5.48
CA PHE A 55 -12.61 3.24 4.39
C PHE A 55 -11.74 4.29 3.71
N VAL A 56 -10.60 3.87 3.18
CA VAL A 56 -9.74 4.71 2.34
C VAL A 56 -9.19 3.90 1.19
N LYS A 57 -9.07 4.52 0.00
CA LYS A 57 -8.32 3.92 -1.09
C LYS A 57 -6.85 4.27 -0.92
N PHE A 58 -5.96 3.29 -0.96
CA PHE A 58 -4.52 3.52 -1.04
C PHE A 58 -4.04 3.29 -2.46
N GLU A 59 -3.27 4.25 -2.96
CA GLU A 59 -2.43 4.09 -4.14
C GLU A 59 -1.00 3.88 -3.65
N THR A 60 -0.51 2.65 -3.74
CA THR A 60 0.78 2.23 -3.19
C THR A 60 1.76 1.94 -4.32
N THR A 61 2.96 2.51 -4.24
CA THR A 61 4.06 2.18 -5.16
C THR A 61 4.98 1.15 -4.51
N TYR A 62 5.28 0.09 -5.24
CA TYR A 62 6.28 -0.91 -4.89
C TYR A 62 7.42 -0.88 -5.89
N GLN A 63 8.64 -1.07 -5.42
CA GLN A 63 9.77 -1.44 -6.29
C GLN A 63 9.76 -2.95 -6.48
N VAL A 64 9.92 -3.41 -7.73
CA VAL A 64 10.08 -4.81 -8.07
C VAL A 64 11.56 -5.12 -8.19
N LEU A 65 12.06 -5.98 -7.32
CA LEU A 65 13.45 -6.44 -7.32
C LEU A 65 13.68 -7.52 -8.40
N PRO A 66 14.94 -7.79 -8.80
CA PRO A 66 15.25 -8.80 -9.83
C PRO A 66 14.74 -10.21 -9.53
N ASN A 67 14.62 -10.56 -8.24
CA ASN A 67 14.07 -11.85 -7.79
C ASN A 67 12.52 -11.88 -7.76
N GLY A 68 11.85 -10.81 -8.20
CA GLY A 68 10.40 -10.67 -8.16
C GLY A 68 9.83 -10.23 -6.81
N THR A 69 10.65 -9.99 -5.79
CA THR A 69 10.17 -9.42 -4.52
C THR A 69 9.68 -7.99 -4.73
N ARG A 70 8.57 -7.63 -4.08
CA ARG A 70 8.06 -6.25 -4.04
C ARG A 70 8.48 -5.61 -2.72
N VAL A 71 9.12 -4.44 -2.79
CA VAL A 71 9.48 -3.61 -1.63
C VAL A 71 8.57 -2.39 -1.61
N PHE A 72 7.91 -2.15 -0.48
CA PHE A 72 7.08 -0.96 -0.30
C PHE A 72 7.93 0.31 -0.45
N ASN A 73 7.49 1.25 -1.28
CA ASN A 73 8.20 2.52 -1.50
C ASN A 73 7.41 3.69 -0.89
N THR A 74 6.18 3.92 -1.34
CA THR A 74 5.33 5.02 -0.84
C THR A 74 3.86 4.71 -1.01
N VAL A 75 3.00 5.41 -0.27
CA VAL A 75 1.55 5.31 -0.36
C VAL A 75 0.89 6.68 -0.32
N ILE A 76 -0.17 6.85 -1.12
CA ILE A 76 -1.02 8.03 -1.10
C ILE A 76 -2.45 7.59 -0.76
N PRO A 77 -3.03 8.03 0.37
CA PRO A 77 -4.47 7.85 0.62
C PRO A 77 -5.29 8.76 -0.31
N LYS A 78 -6.22 8.16 -1.05
CA LYS A 78 -7.19 8.83 -1.90
C LYS A 78 -8.58 8.73 -1.27
N GLY A 79 -9.21 9.89 -1.03
CA GLY A 79 -10.57 10.00 -0.51
C GLY A 79 -10.70 10.18 1.00
N GLY A 80 -11.95 10.30 1.44
CA GLY A 80 -12.37 10.68 2.79
C GLY A 80 -12.33 12.19 2.99
N GLN A 81 -13.49 12.82 3.08
CA GLN A 81 -13.65 14.07 3.85
C GLN A 81 -13.86 13.69 5.33
#